data_AF-A0A1J3CH48-F1
#
_entry.id   AF-A0A1J3CH48-F1
#
_cell.length_a   1.000
_cell.length_b   1.000
_cell.length_c   1.000
_cell.angle_alpha   90.00
_cell.angle_beta   90.00
_cell.angle_gamma   90.00
#
_symmetry.space_group_name_H-M   'P 1'
#
loop_
_entity.id
_entity.type
_entity.pdbx_description
1 polymer ?
#
loop_
_entity_poly.entity_id
_entity_poly.type
_entity_poly.pdbx_seq_one_letter_code
_entity_poly.pdbx_strand_id
1 'polypeptide(L)'
;MAESHGGGCCPPMDLMRSEPMQLVQVIVPMESAHLTVSYLGDLGLVQFKDLNSEKSPFQRTYAAQIKRCGEMARKIRFFKDQMSKAGVSPKVILEKEIDIDLDDVEVKLEELESELVEINANNDKLQ
;
A
#
# COMPACT_ATOMS: atom_id res chain seq x y z
N MET A 1 30.87 35.20 22.24
CA MET A 1 29.81 35.72 21.35
C MET A 1 29.07 34.51 20.80
N ALA A 2 27.74 34.57 20.81
CA ALA A 2 26.81 33.45 20.88
C ALA A 2 26.94 32.37 19.81
N GLU A 3 27.04 31.10 20.24
CA GLU A 3 26.70 29.92 19.45
C GLU A 3 25.16 29.75 19.48
N SER A 4 24.51 30.03 18.36
CA SER A 4 23.08 29.76 18.21
C SER A 4 22.87 28.24 18.22
N HIS A 5 22.36 27.74 19.34
CA HIS A 5 21.92 26.37 19.48
C HIS A 5 20.74 26.15 18.54
N GLY A 6 21.00 25.53 17.39
CA GLY A 6 19.97 24.91 16.58
C GLY A 6 19.35 23.78 17.41
N GLY A 7 18.14 23.98 17.91
CA GLY A 7 17.37 22.99 18.65
C GLY A 7 16.89 21.85 17.75
N GLY A 8 17.84 21.03 17.28
CA GLY A 8 17.54 19.71 16.76
C GLY A 8 17.43 18.72 17.92
N CYS A 9 16.34 17.97 17.99
CA CYS A 9 16.10 16.96 19.03
C CYS A 9 17.07 15.75 18.95
N CYS A 10 17.87 15.65 17.89
CA CYS A 10 18.69 14.49 17.59
C CYS A 10 20.18 14.78 17.85
N PRO A 11 20.87 13.98 18.68
CA PRO A 11 22.32 14.07 18.81
C PRO A 11 23.01 13.78 17.45
N PRO A 12 24.24 14.26 17.24
CA PRO A 12 24.97 14.01 16.01
C PRO A 12 25.16 12.50 15.78
N MET A 13 24.84 12.03 14.57
CA MET A 13 24.92 10.61 14.19
C MET A 13 26.38 10.13 14.25
N ASP A 14 26.63 9.02 14.96
CA ASP A 14 27.93 8.33 15.00
C ASP A 14 27.90 7.14 14.04
N LEU A 15 28.83 7.09 13.09
CA LEU A 15 28.92 6.02 12.09
C LEU A 15 29.26 4.65 12.71
N MET A 16 29.89 4.63 13.89
CA MET A 16 30.39 3.40 14.52
C MET A 16 29.41 2.76 15.50
N ARG A 17 28.26 3.39 15.77
CA ARG A 17 27.27 2.94 16.76
C ARG A 17 25.85 3.06 16.20
N SER A 18 24.94 2.28 16.76
CA SER A 18 23.52 2.39 16.41
C SER A 18 22.93 3.70 16.93
N GLU A 19 22.00 4.26 16.16
CA GLU A 19 21.16 5.37 16.59
C GLU A 19 20.34 4.99 17.84
N PRO A 20 20.14 5.92 18.80
CA PRO A 20 19.29 5.69 19.95
C PRO A 20 17.83 5.49 19.51
N MET A 21 17.18 4.46 20.05
CA MET A 21 15.78 4.13 19.77
C MET A 21 14.89 4.46 20.96
N GLN A 22 13.69 5.00 20.71
CA GLN A 22 12.69 5.28 21.73
C GLN A 22 11.38 4.57 21.40
N LEU A 23 10.81 3.89 22.40
CA LEU A 23 9.47 3.34 22.31
C LEU A 23 8.46 4.46 22.60
N VAL A 24 7.56 4.72 21.66
CA VAL A 24 6.47 5.69 21.81
C VAL A 24 5.12 4.99 21.69
N GLN A 25 4.12 5.51 22.38
CA GLN A 25 2.73 5.08 22.24
C GLN A 25 1.98 6.12 21.41
N VAL A 26 1.45 5.70 20.27
CA VAL A 26 0.66 6.56 19.38
C VAL A 26 -0.81 6.26 19.63
N ILE A 27 -1.59 7.28 19.97
CA ILE A 27 -3.04 7.20 20.17
C ILE A 27 -3.69 7.96 19.03
N VAL A 28 -4.47 7.26 18.20
CA VAL A 28 -5.07 7.83 16.99
C VAL A 28 -6.58 7.61 17.01
N PRO A 29 -7.40 8.64 16.75
CA PRO A 29 -8.83 8.45 16.49
C PRO A 29 -9.06 7.56 15.27
N MET A 30 -10.11 6.73 15.30
CA MET A 30 -10.38 5.76 14.23
C MET A 30 -10.55 6.42 12.85
N GLU A 31 -11.20 7.58 12.81
CA GLU A 31 -11.46 8.34 11.59
C GLU A 31 -10.17 8.85 10.92
N SER A 32 -9.10 9.06 11.70
CA SER A 32 -7.82 9.57 11.21
C SER A 32 -6.75 8.48 11.07
N ALA A 33 -7.09 7.22 11.37
CA ALA A 33 -6.12 6.13 11.40
C ALA A 33 -5.44 5.93 10.03
N HIS A 34 -6.22 5.92 8.94
CA HIS A 34 -5.69 5.73 7.59
C HIS A 34 -4.69 6.83 7.19
N LEU A 35 -5.08 8.10 7.34
CA LEU A 35 -4.22 9.24 7.02
C LEU A 35 -2.96 9.26 7.89
N THR A 36 -3.10 9.00 9.19
CA THR A 36 -1.97 8.98 10.11
C THR A 36 -0.95 7.92 9.72
N VAL A 37 -1.40 6.70 9.39
CA VAL A 37 -0.51 5.62 8.96
C VAL A 37 0.13 5.94 7.60
N SER A 38 -0.58 6.58 6.68
CA SER A 38 -0.02 7.06 5.41
C SER A 38 1.15 8.00 5.64
N TYR A 39 0.94 9.07 6.42
CA TYR A 39 2.00 10.04 6.72
C TYR A 39 3.18 9.42 7.47
N LEU A 40 2.93 8.50 8.40
CA LEU A 40 4.00 7.76 9.08
C LEU A 40 4.80 6.87 8.12
N GLY A 41 4.13 6.29 7.12
CA GLY A 41 4.75 5.52 6.04
C GLY A 41 5.64 6.39 5.16
N ASP A 42 5.18 7.59 4.79
CA ASP A 42 5.93 8.55 3.98
C ASP A 42 7.17 9.09 4.69
N LEU A 43 7.07 9.27 6.03
CA LEU A 43 8.22 9.62 6.86
C LEU A 43 9.27 8.49 6.88
N GLY A 44 8.84 7.23 6.98
CA GLY A 44 9.74 6.06 6.93
C GLY A 44 10.67 5.89 8.14
N LEU A 45 10.39 6.56 9.26
CA LEU A 45 11.24 6.58 10.46
C LEU A 45 10.68 5.76 11.64
N VAL A 46 9.57 5.05 11.45
CA VAL A 46 8.85 4.37 12.53
C VAL A 46 8.81 2.87 12.30
N GLN A 47 9.11 2.11 13.35
CA GLN A 47 8.91 0.66 13.39
C GLN A 47 7.71 0.31 14.26
N PHE A 48 6.70 -0.34 13.68
CA PHE A 48 5.53 -0.81 14.43
C PHE A 48 5.82 -2.11 15.19
N LYS A 49 5.37 -2.17 16.44
CA LYS A 49 5.36 -3.39 17.26
C LYS A 49 3.98 -4.04 17.19
N ASP A 50 3.92 -5.34 16.89
CA ASP A 50 2.65 -6.08 16.90
C ASP A 50 2.14 -6.24 18.34
N LEU A 51 1.01 -5.62 18.63
CA LEU A 51 0.30 -5.71 19.91
C LEU A 51 -0.76 -6.82 19.94
N ASN A 52 -1.06 -7.46 18.81
CA ASN A 52 -2.08 -8.50 18.67
C ASN A 52 -1.46 -9.83 18.15
N SER A 53 -0.27 -10.15 18.64
CA SER A 53 0.50 -11.34 18.21
C SER A 53 -0.22 -12.68 18.44
N GLU A 54 -1.13 -12.71 19.40
CA GLU A 54 -1.95 -13.86 19.78
C GLU A 54 -3.17 -14.07 18.87
N LYS A 55 -3.57 -13.04 18.10
CA LYS A 55 -4.72 -13.13 17.20
C LYS A 55 -4.30 -13.64 15.83
N SER A 56 -5.06 -14.60 15.32
CA SER A 56 -4.92 -15.08 13.94
C SER A 56 -5.08 -13.92 12.95
N PRO A 57 -4.30 -13.87 11.86
CA PRO A 57 -4.40 -12.81 10.84
C PRO A 57 -5.83 -12.57 10.33
N PHE A 58 -6.64 -13.63 10.22
CA PHE A 58 -8.02 -13.56 9.73
C PHE A 58 -9.02 -12.96 10.73
N GLN A 59 -8.65 -12.89 12.01
CA GLN A 59 -9.51 -12.37 13.09
C GLN A 59 -9.18 -10.91 13.44
N ARG A 60 -8.22 -10.29 12.74
CA ARG A 60 -7.82 -8.90 12.97
C ARG A 60 -8.83 -7.94 12.35
N THR A 61 -8.94 -6.75 12.94
CA THR A 61 -9.95 -5.73 12.58
C THR A 61 -10.03 -5.40 11.10
N TYR A 62 -8.90 -5.37 10.39
CA TYR A 62 -8.81 -4.99 8.97
C TYR A 62 -8.64 -6.17 8.01
N ALA A 63 -8.88 -7.41 8.46
CA ALA A 63 -8.64 -8.60 7.64
C ALA A 63 -9.47 -8.63 6.34
N ALA A 64 -10.71 -8.14 6.39
CA ALA A 64 -11.58 -8.08 5.22
C ALA A 64 -11.05 -7.12 4.15
N GLN A 65 -10.58 -5.93 4.57
CA GLN A 65 -9.99 -4.91 3.69
C GLN A 65 -8.70 -5.42 3.06
N ILE A 66 -7.85 -6.11 3.83
CA ILE A 66 -6.62 -6.73 3.30
C ILE A 66 -6.97 -7.80 2.26
N LYS A 67 -7.97 -8.63 2.52
CA LYS A 67 -8.44 -9.65 1.56
C LYS A 67 -8.94 -8.99 0.27
N ARG A 68 -9.73 -7.93 0.37
CA ARG A 68 -10.24 -7.14 -0.76
C ARG A 68 -9.12 -6.59 -1.64
N CYS A 69 -8.11 -5.98 -1.03
CA CYS A 69 -6.90 -5.53 -1.74
C CYS A 69 -6.14 -6.67 -2.39
N GLY A 70 -6.09 -7.85 -1.74
CA GLY A 70 -5.49 -9.06 -2.30
C GLY A 70 -6.18 -9.54 -3.58
N GLU A 71 -7.50 -9.52 -3.63
CA GLU A 71 -8.27 -9.86 -4.83
C GLU A 71 -8.06 -8.82 -5.94
N MET A 72 -8.06 -7.52 -5.64
CA MET A 72 -7.74 -6.48 -6.64
C MET A 72 -6.32 -6.68 -7.23
N ALA A 73 -5.33 -6.98 -6.39
CA ALA A 73 -3.98 -7.29 -6.84
C ALA A 73 -3.90 -8.57 -7.71
N ARG A 74 -4.77 -9.55 -7.48
CA ARG A 74 -4.92 -10.72 -8.36
C ARG A 74 -5.46 -10.29 -9.73
N LYS A 75 -6.51 -9.47 -9.80
CA LYS A 75 -7.08 -8.97 -11.07
C LYS A 75 -6.04 -8.16 -11.88
N ILE A 76 -5.28 -7.29 -11.21
CA ILE A 76 -4.19 -6.52 -11.85
C ILE A 76 -3.12 -7.44 -12.46
N ARG A 77 -2.73 -8.52 -11.76
CA ARG A 77 -1.79 -9.51 -12.29
C ARG A 77 -2.34 -10.22 -13.53
N PHE A 78 -3.62 -10.60 -13.51
CA PHE A 78 -4.30 -11.17 -14.67
C PHE A 78 -4.24 -10.21 -15.88
N PHE A 79 -4.52 -8.93 -15.70
CA PHE A 79 -4.41 -7.95 -16.80
C PHE A 79 -3.00 -7.83 -17.34
N LYS A 80 -1.99 -7.80 -16.46
CA LYS A 80 -0.58 -7.78 -16.89
C LYS A 80 -0.24 -8.99 -17.77
N ASP A 81 -0.73 -10.18 -17.42
CA ASP A 81 -0.51 -11.39 -18.19
C ASP A 81 -1.24 -11.34 -19.55
N GLN A 82 -2.47 -10.83 -19.60
CA GLN A 82 -3.22 -10.63 -20.85
C GLN A 82 -2.53 -9.63 -21.78
N MET A 83 -2.06 -8.50 -21.24
CA MET A 83 -1.31 -7.50 -21.98
C MET A 83 -0.02 -8.09 -22.56
N SER A 84 0.70 -8.89 -21.77
CA SER A 84 1.91 -9.58 -22.23
C SER A 84 1.64 -10.55 -23.38
N LYS A 85 0.51 -11.29 -23.34
CA LYS A 85 0.10 -12.18 -24.43
C LYS A 85 -0.25 -11.41 -25.70
N ALA A 86 -0.85 -10.23 -25.56
CA ALA A 86 -1.19 -9.34 -26.67
C ALA A 86 0.01 -8.52 -27.19
N GLY A 87 1.19 -8.63 -26.57
CA GLY A 87 2.36 -7.82 -26.92
C GLY A 87 2.23 -6.33 -26.56
N VAL A 88 1.33 -5.99 -25.64
CA VAL A 88 1.10 -4.62 -25.17
C VAL A 88 1.83 -4.41 -23.85
N SER A 89 2.60 -3.34 -23.73
CA SER A 89 3.23 -2.93 -22.47
C SER A 89 2.41 -1.84 -21.77
N PRO A 90 2.24 -1.90 -20.44
CA PRO A 90 1.59 -0.82 -19.70
C PRO A 90 2.42 0.46 -19.77
N LYS A 91 1.74 1.60 -19.98
CA LYS A 91 2.36 2.92 -19.89
C LYS A 91 2.55 3.27 -18.42
N VAL A 92 3.79 3.47 -17.99
CA VAL A 92 4.09 3.99 -16.65
C VAL A 92 3.83 5.50 -16.66
N ILE A 93 2.81 5.95 -15.95
CA ILE A 93 2.55 7.37 -15.73
C ILE A 93 3.23 7.74 -14.41
N LEU A 94 4.22 8.62 -14.48
CA LEU A 94 4.91 9.19 -13.32
C LEU A 94 4.20 10.50 -12.95
N GLU A 95 2.98 10.44 -12.43
CA GLU A 95 2.29 11.63 -11.93
C GLU A 95 1.84 11.46 -10.47
N LYS A 96 1.82 12.62 -9.82
CA LYS A 96 1.61 12.96 -8.41
C LYS A 96 0.44 12.21 -7.74
N GLU A 97 0.53 12.06 -6.41
CA GLU A 97 -0.51 11.55 -5.49
C GLU A 97 -1.91 11.56 -6.12
N ILE A 98 -2.28 10.41 -6.70
CA ILE A 98 -3.62 10.20 -7.19
C ILE A 98 -4.43 9.86 -5.95
N ASP A 99 -5.43 10.67 -5.63
CA ASP A 99 -6.47 10.28 -4.69
C ASP A 99 -7.25 9.14 -5.35
N ILE A 100 -6.84 7.91 -5.05
CA ILE A 100 -7.42 6.70 -5.62
C ILE A 100 -8.51 6.25 -4.67
N ASP A 101 -9.76 6.41 -5.10
CA ASP A 101 -10.88 5.72 -4.45
C ASP A 101 -10.80 4.22 -4.76
N LEU A 102 -10.51 3.43 -3.73
CA LEU A 102 -10.40 1.97 -3.83
C LEU A 102 -11.73 1.32 -4.22
N ASP A 103 -12.87 1.95 -3.89
CA ASP A 103 -14.19 1.42 -4.22
C ASP A 103 -14.43 1.49 -5.74
N ASP A 104 -14.17 2.65 -6.33
CA ASP A 104 -14.24 2.84 -7.78
C ASP A 104 -13.27 1.94 -8.55
N VAL A 105 -12.06 1.75 -8.02
CA VAL A 105 -11.07 0.86 -8.64
C VAL A 105 -11.54 -0.59 -8.59
N GLU A 106 -12.10 -1.05 -7.48
CA GLU A 106 -12.59 -2.43 -7.38
C GLU A 106 -13.66 -2.73 -8.43
N VAL A 107 -14.67 -1.86 -8.55
CA VAL A 107 -15.76 -2.02 -9.52
C VAL A 107 -15.20 -2.10 -10.95
N LYS A 108 -14.33 -1.15 -11.32
CA LYS A 108 -13.71 -1.13 -12.65
C LYS A 108 -12.87 -2.37 -12.94
N LEU A 109 -12.11 -2.86 -11.95
CA LEU A 109 -11.32 -4.07 -12.13
C LEU A 109 -12.20 -5.31 -12.31
N GLU A 110 -13.36 -5.39 -11.65
CA GLU A 110 -14.31 -6.50 -11.79
C GLU A 110 -14.99 -6.49 -13.16
N GLU A 111 -15.49 -5.34 -13.61
CA GLU A 111 -16.10 -5.18 -14.94
C GLU A 111 -15.11 -5.58 -16.05
N LEU A 112 -13.90 -5.03 -16.02
CA LEU A 112 -12.86 -5.32 -17.03
C LEU A 112 -12.39 -6.77 -17.01
N GLU A 113 -12.36 -7.43 -15.85
CA GLU A 113 -12.02 -8.86 -15.77
C GLU A 113 -13.11 -9.70 -16.43
N SER A 114 -14.39 -9.42 -16.15
CA SER A 114 -15.50 -10.15 -16.78
C SER A 114 -15.48 -9.98 -18.29
N GLU A 115 -15.33 -8.76 -18.79
CA GLU A 115 -15.27 -8.48 -20.22
C GLU A 115 -14.12 -9.23 -20.91
N LEU A 116 -12.91 -9.19 -20.33
CA LEU A 116 -11.76 -9.88 -20.91
C LEU A 116 -11.89 -11.41 -20.88
N VAL A 117 -12.49 -11.96 -19.82
CA VAL A 117 -12.76 -13.41 -19.76
C VAL A 117 -13.75 -13.83 -20.84
N GLU A 118 -14.81 -13.05 -21.07
CA GLU A 118 -15.79 -13.31 -22.13
C GLU A 118 -15.17 -13.20 -23.52
N ILE A 119 -14.38 -12.15 -23.78
CA ILE A 119 -13.70 -11.96 -25.06
C ILE A 119 -12.75 -13.12 -25.35
N ASN A 120 -11.95 -13.54 -24.36
CA ASN A 120 -11.04 -14.67 -24.52
C ASN A 120 -11.80 -15.97 -24.81
N ALA A 121 -12.87 -16.25 -24.06
CA ALA A 121 -13.69 -17.45 -24.27
C ALA A 121 -14.38 -17.47 -25.65
N ASN A 122 -14.76 -16.31 -26.18
CA ASN A 122 -15.34 -16.20 -27.51
C ASN A 122 -14.30 -16.36 -28.61
N ASN A 123 -13.10 -15.79 -28.43
CA ASN A 123 -12.00 -15.94 -29.38
C ASN A 123 -11.56 -17.42 -29.50
N ASP A 124 -11.47 -18.14 -28.38
CA ASP A 124 -11.12 -19.57 -28.36
C ASP A 124 -12.14 -20.45 -29.11
N LYS A 125 -13.41 -20.03 -29.20
CA LYS A 125 -14.46 -20.74 -29.95
C LYS A 125 -14.43 -20.47 -31.46
N LEU A 126 -13.77 -19.40 -31.87
CA LEU A 126 -13.70 -18.96 -33.27
C LEU A 126 -12.43 -19.44 -33.99
N GLN A 127 -11.44 -19.94 -33.24
CA GLN A 127 -10.25 -20.61 -33.76
C GLN A 127 -10.48 -22.10 -33.99
#